data_AF-A0A530GG60-F1
#
_entry.id   AF-A0A530GG60-F1
#
_cell.length_a   1.000
_cell.length_b   1.000
_cell.length_c   1.000
_cell.angle_alpha   90.00
_cell.angle_beta   90.00
_cell.angle_gamma   90.00
#
_symmetry.space_group_name_H-M   'P 1'
#
loop_
_entity.id
_entity.type
_entity.pdbx_description
1 polymer ?
#
loop_
_entity_poly.entity_id
_entity_poly.type
_entity_poly.pdbx_seq_one_letter_code
_entity_poly.pdbx_strand_id
1 'polypeptide(L)'
;MAVVRSRRLRTAFAALGMLPVLVLLAVGFQFINPRFLTGTNLLIVSQQSSINIVLAAGMTFVILTGGIDLSVGSILAASAMVAVLVSLVP
;
A
#
# COMPACT_ATOMS: atom_id res chain seq x y z
N MET A 1 -36.41 6.56 3.09
CA MET A 1 -35.50 5.57 3.71
C MET A 1 -34.29 5.18 2.83
N ALA A 2 -34.42 4.99 1.52
CA ALA A 2 -33.32 4.59 0.64
C ALA A 2 -32.13 5.59 0.57
N VAL A 3 -32.39 6.90 0.58
CA VAL A 3 -31.37 7.96 0.51
C VAL A 3 -30.50 8.03 1.79
N VAL A 4 -31.06 7.70 2.94
CA VAL A 4 -30.32 7.64 4.22
C VAL A 4 -29.38 6.43 4.24
N ARG A 5 -29.81 5.29 3.67
CA ARG A 5 -29.01 4.07 3.55
C ARG A 5 -27.80 4.26 2.61
N SER A 6 -27.98 4.96 1.48
CA SER A 6 -26.87 5.24 0.56
C SER A 6 -25.84 6.22 1.15
N ARG A 7 -26.26 7.18 1.97
CA ARG A 7 -25.34 8.04 2.74
C ARG A 7 -24.54 7.27 3.78
N ARG A 8 -25.17 6.36 4.54
CA ARG A 8 -24.47 5.51 5.53
C ARG A 8 -23.45 4.57 4.88
N LEU A 9 -23.81 3.96 3.75
CA LEU A 9 -22.88 3.14 2.97
C LEU A 9 -21.68 3.94 2.48
N ARG A 10 -21.89 5.15 1.96
CA ARG A 10 -20.80 6.03 1.52
C ARG A 10 -19.88 6.45 2.67
N THR A 11 -20.41 6.79 3.84
CA THR A 11 -19.59 7.11 5.01
C THR A 11 -18.84 5.90 5.56
N ALA A 12 -19.45 4.70 5.54
CA ALA A 12 -18.78 3.47 5.96
C ALA A 12 -17.64 3.09 4.99
N PHE A 13 -17.86 3.22 3.68
CA PHE A 13 -16.81 3.01 2.67
C PHE A 13 -15.67 4.04 2.81
N ALA A 14 -15.99 5.31 3.08
CA ALA A 14 -14.99 6.34 3.33
C ALA A 14 -14.18 6.06 4.61
N ALA A 15 -14.81 5.53 5.66
CA ALA A 15 -14.14 5.17 6.90
C ALA A 15 -13.17 3.97 6.75
N LEU A 16 -13.44 3.07 5.81
CA LEU A 16 -12.57 1.92 5.50
C LEU A 16 -11.35 2.29 4.64
N GLY A 17 -11.27 3.52 4.13
CA GLY A 17 -10.16 3.99 3.31
C GLY A 17 -9.98 3.17 2.03
N MET A 18 -8.75 2.67 1.80
CA MET A 18 -8.42 1.86 0.61
C MET A 18 -8.75 0.37 0.75
N LEU A 19 -9.15 -0.12 1.93
CA LEU A 19 -9.42 -1.55 2.15
C LEU A 19 -10.45 -2.15 1.17
N PRO A 20 -11.59 -1.49 0.86
CA PRO A 20 -12.57 -2.05 -0.06
C PRO A 20 -12.01 -2.20 -1.49
N VAL A 21 -11.14 -1.28 -1.90
CA VAL A 21 -10.47 -1.33 -3.21
C VAL A 21 -9.49 -2.51 -3.25
N LEU A 22 -8.72 -2.71 -2.18
CA LEU A 22 -7.78 -3.82 -2.07
C LEU A 22 -8.50 -5.17 -2.14
N VAL A 23 -9.62 -5.33 -1.43
CA VAL A 23 -10.44 -6.56 -1.49
C VAL A 23 -10.97 -6.79 -2.90
N LEU A 24 -11.48 -5.74 -3.55
CA LEU A 24 -11.99 -5.84 -4.91
C LEU A 24 -10.90 -6.26 -5.91
N LEU A 25 -9.70 -5.69 -5.80
CA LEU A 25 -8.55 -6.07 -6.63
C LEU A 25 -8.11 -7.51 -6.35
N ALA A 26 -8.04 -7.93 -5.08
CA ALA A 26 -7.65 -9.29 -4.71
C ALA A 26 -8.61 -10.34 -5.29
N VAL A 27 -9.92 -10.07 -5.21
CA VAL A 27 -10.95 -10.92 -5.82
C VAL A 27 -10.82 -10.92 -7.35
N GLY A 28 -10.64 -9.76 -7.97
CA GLY A 28 -10.43 -9.65 -9.41
C GLY A 28 -9.21 -10.43 -9.91
N PHE A 29 -8.08 -10.32 -9.23
CA PHE A 29 -6.87 -11.06 -9.59
C PHE A 29 -6.99 -12.56 -9.39
N GLN A 30 -7.76 -13.03 -8.39
CA GLN A 30 -8.02 -14.45 -8.24
C GLN A 30 -8.82 -15.02 -9.42
N PHE A 31 -9.75 -14.25 -10.00
CA PHE A 31 -10.49 -14.68 -11.19
C PHE A 31 -9.65 -14.65 -12.46
N ILE A 32 -8.70 -13.71 -12.58
CA ILE A 32 -7.81 -13.60 -13.73
C ILE A 32 -6.70 -14.65 -13.67
N ASN A 33 -6.16 -14.90 -12.47
CA ASN A 33 -5.08 -15.85 -12.23
C ASN A 33 -5.40 -16.69 -10.99
N PRO A 34 -5.77 -17.98 -11.15
CA PRO A 34 -6.14 -18.83 -10.03
C PRO A 34 -4.99 -19.11 -9.05
N ARG A 35 -3.75 -18.79 -9.42
CA ARG A 35 -2.58 -18.89 -8.53
C ARG A 35 -2.38 -17.66 -7.62
N PHE A 36 -3.19 -16.63 -7.77
CA PHE A 36 -3.02 -15.37 -7.04
C PHE A 36 -3.14 -15.56 -5.52
N LEU A 37 -4.14 -16.29 -5.03
CA LEU A 37 -4.31 -16.56 -3.59
C LEU A 37 -3.53 -17.78 -3.08
N THR A 38 -2.49 -18.23 -3.81
CA THR A 38 -1.60 -19.27 -3.29
C THR A 38 -0.73 -18.72 -2.17
N GLY A 39 -0.38 -19.55 -1.17
CA GLY A 39 0.48 -19.15 -0.05
C GLY A 39 1.82 -18.56 -0.50
N THR A 40 2.40 -19.10 -1.57
CA THR A 40 3.64 -18.58 -2.18
C THR A 40 3.45 -17.17 -2.72
N ASN A 41 2.39 -16.92 -3.50
CA ASN A 41 2.16 -15.60 -4.07
C ASN A 41 1.78 -14.58 -2.99
N LEU A 42 0.96 -14.96 -2.01
CA LEU A 42 0.65 -14.15 -0.83
C LEU A 42 1.91 -13.76 -0.07
N LEU A 43 2.85 -14.70 0.10
CA LEU A 43 4.12 -14.44 0.76
C LEU A 43 4.98 -13.46 -0.04
N ILE A 44 5.09 -13.63 -1.36
CA ILE A 44 5.84 -12.73 -2.25
C ILE A 44 5.26 -11.31 -2.20
N VAL A 45 3.93 -11.19 -2.36
CA VAL A 45 3.24 -9.89 -2.29
C VAL A 45 3.43 -9.24 -0.92
N SER A 46 3.30 -10.03 0.16
CA SER A 46 3.51 -9.53 1.53
C SER A 46 4.94 -9.02 1.71
N GLN A 47 5.95 -9.79 1.32
CA GLN A 47 7.36 -9.39 1.41
C GLN A 47 7.65 -8.11 0.63
N GLN A 48 7.13 -7.98 -0.59
CA GLN A 48 7.29 -6.75 -1.38
C GLN A 48 6.59 -5.55 -0.73
N SER A 49 5.42 -5.77 -0.11
CA SER A 49 4.68 -4.72 0.59
C SER A 49 5.30 -4.31 1.93
N SER A 50 6.07 -5.20 2.58
CA SER A 50 6.67 -4.94 3.90
C SER A 50 7.52 -3.67 3.94
N ILE A 51 8.28 -3.39 2.86
CA ILE A 51 9.09 -2.18 2.76
C ILE A 51 8.20 -0.93 2.89
N ASN A 52 7.10 -0.88 2.14
CA ASN A 52 6.16 0.24 2.18
C ASN A 52 5.43 0.32 3.53
N ILE A 53 5.10 -0.80 4.15
CA ILE A 53 4.45 -0.83 5.48
C ILE A 53 5.37 -0.23 6.55
N VAL A 54 6.65 -0.62 6.57
CA VAL A 54 7.63 -0.09 7.52
C VAL A 54 7.85 1.41 7.31
N LEU A 55 7.98 1.84 6.05
CA LEU A 55 8.10 3.26 5.71
C LEU A 55 6.86 4.05 6.13
N ALA A 56 5.66 3.54 5.84
CA ALA A 56 4.40 4.18 6.22
C ALA A 56 4.26 4.31 7.74
N ALA A 57 4.65 3.26 8.50
CA ALA A 57 4.67 3.32 9.95
C ALA A 57 5.60 4.45 10.45
N GLY A 58 6.82 4.57 9.91
CA GLY A 58 7.72 5.69 10.23
C GLY A 58 7.12 7.07 9.90
N MET A 59 6.51 7.21 8.72
CA MET A 59 5.85 8.45 8.30
C MET A 59 4.68 8.83 9.20
N THR A 60 3.95 7.88 9.78
CA THR A 60 2.88 8.21 10.74
C THR A 60 3.40 8.90 11.99
N PHE A 61 4.53 8.45 12.55
CA PHE A 61 5.15 9.11 13.72
C PHE A 61 5.60 10.54 13.39
N VAL A 62 6.23 10.72 12.23
CA VAL A 62 6.65 12.02 11.71
C VAL A 62 5.47 13.00 11.59
N ILE A 63 4.36 12.54 11.01
CA ILE A 63 3.17 13.38 10.83
C ILE A 63 2.58 13.76 12.19
N LEU A 64 2.55 12.81 13.14
CA LEU A 64 2.04 13.04 14.49
C LEU A 64 2.88 14.04 15.29
N THR A 65 4.19 14.16 15.02
CA THR A 65 5.05 15.18 15.65
C THR A 65 4.93 16.56 15.01
N GLY A 66 4.03 16.75 14.05
CA GLY A 66 3.77 18.03 13.38
C GLY A 66 4.76 18.36 12.26
N GLY A 67 5.65 17.43 11.91
CA GLY A 67 6.53 17.54 10.76
C GLY A 67 5.90 16.95 9.50
N ILE A 68 5.93 17.69 8.40
CA ILE A 68 5.76 17.08 7.05
C ILE A 68 7.17 16.68 6.62
N ASP A 69 7.77 15.70 7.30
CA ASP A 69 9.15 15.32 6.99
C ASP A 69 9.20 14.56 5.66
N LEU A 70 9.57 15.31 4.63
CA LEU A 70 9.75 14.81 3.27
C LEU A 70 11.10 14.08 3.09
N SER A 71 11.97 14.06 4.12
CA SER A 71 13.30 13.46 4.05
C SER A 71 13.26 11.94 3.83
N VAL A 72 12.27 11.23 4.38
CA VAL A 72 12.10 9.77 4.18
C VAL A 72 11.89 9.45 2.70
N GLY A 73 11.12 10.29 1.99
CA GLY A 73 10.88 10.15 0.56
C GLY A 73 12.11 10.45 -0.29
N SER A 74 12.86 11.51 0.04
CA SER A 74 14.08 11.86 -0.70
C SER A 74 15.22 10.85 -0.48
N ILE A 75 15.37 10.32 0.73
CA ILE A 75 16.33 9.24 1.04
C ILE A 75 15.96 7.97 0.27
N LEU A 76 14.69 7.57 0.28
CA LEU A 76 14.22 6.42 -0.50
C LEU A 76 14.56 6.58 -1.99
N ALA A 77 14.25 7.75 -2.57
CA ALA A 77 14.53 8.05 -3.97
C ALA A 77 16.03 8.01 -4.28
N ALA A 78 16.87 8.65 -3.45
CA ALA A 78 18.31 8.65 -3.62
C ALA A 78 18.90 7.24 -3.51
N SER A 79 18.50 6.46 -2.50
CA SER A 79 18.93 5.07 -2.31
C SER A 79 18.52 4.19 -3.48
N ALA A 80 17.29 4.34 -3.99
CA ALA A 80 16.83 3.59 -5.17
C ALA A 80 17.66 3.95 -6.42
N MET A 81 17.97 5.24 -6.61
CA MET A 81 18.80 5.70 -7.73
C MET A 81 20.20 5.09 -7.66
N VAL A 82 20.84 5.11 -6.50
CA VAL A 82 22.16 4.51 -6.28
C VAL A 82 22.11 2.99 -6.47
N ALA A 83 21.09 2.30 -5.94
CA ALA A 83 20.94 0.86 -6.10
C ALA A 83 20.81 0.45 -7.57
N VAL A 84 20.03 1.20 -8.35
CA VAL A 84 19.91 0.99 -9.79
C VAL A 84 21.24 1.25 -10.49
N LEU A 85 21.91 2.38 -10.20
CA LEU A 85 23.21 2.68 -10.80
C LEU A 85 24.25 1.59 -10.53
N VAL A 86 24.32 1.06 -9.30
CA VAL A 86 25.22 -0.04 -8.94
C VAL A 86 24.83 -1.34 -9.63
N SER A 87 23.53 -1.63 -9.76
CA SER A 87 23.04 -2.82 -10.48
C SER A 87 23.40 -2.82 -11.97
N LEU A 88 23.75 -1.66 -12.55
CA LEU A 88 24.21 -1.54 -13.93
C LEU A 88 25.73 -1.70 -14.06
N VAL A 89 26.48 -1.75 -12.95
CA VAL A 89 27.92 -2.03 -12.95
C VAL A 89 28.09 -3.55 -13.02
N PRO A 90 28.77 -4.07 -14.07
CA PRO A 90 28.96 -5.51 -14.29
C PRO A 90 29.89 -6.17 -13.26
#